data_AF-A0A521PAZ6-F1
#
_entry.id   AF-A0A521PAZ6-F1
#
_cell.length_a   1.000
_cell.length_b   1.000
_cell.length_c   1.000
_cell.angle_alpha   90.00
_cell.angle_beta   90.00
_cell.angle_gamma   90.00
#
_symmetry.space_group_name_H-M   'P 1'
#
loop_
_entity.id
_entity.type
_entity.pdbx_description
1 polymer ?
#
loop_
_entity_poly.entity_id
_entity_poly.type
_entity_poly.pdbx_seq_one_letter_code
_entity_poly.pdbx_strand_id
1 'polypeptide(L)'
;MTANIAFELLTVEERFQTSDIGLILTPDFPVRDGWKNVEEQVVVVTPVGQKITVRAQLHMMHFKFGVAPTEEQRKRTWRVVVSLPDVDKAAVPVGSRVLVSPAIHRAVLGSDLEPCRDGYTDSK
;
A
#
# COMPACT_ATOMS: atom_id res chain seq x y z
N MET A 1 24.47 -3.68 13.38
CA MET A 1 23.67 -3.87 12.15
C MET A 1 22.22 -3.78 12.56
N THR A 2 21.52 -2.70 12.20
CA THR A 2 20.10 -2.54 12.51
C THR A 2 19.33 -3.21 11.38
N ALA A 3 18.61 -4.31 11.65
CA ALA A 3 17.75 -4.91 10.66
C ALA A 3 16.68 -3.89 10.24
N ASN A 4 16.53 -3.64 8.93
CA ASN A 4 15.39 -2.89 8.40
C ASN A 4 14.17 -3.79 8.51
N ILE A 5 13.47 -3.73 9.65
CA ILE A 5 12.23 -4.46 9.87
C ILE A 5 11.16 -3.85 8.95
N ALA A 6 10.65 -4.66 8.02
CA ALA A 6 9.52 -4.30 7.17
C ALA A 6 8.28 -5.12 7.56
N PHE A 7 7.10 -4.50 7.45
CA PHE A 7 5.82 -5.11 7.78
C PHE A 7 4.94 -5.18 6.55
N GLU A 8 4.20 -6.27 6.39
CA GLU A 8 3.23 -6.40 5.30
C GLU A 8 2.09 -5.40 5.50
N LEU A 9 1.88 -4.52 4.52
CA LEU A 9 0.79 -3.56 4.51
C LEU A 9 -0.45 -4.13 3.82
N LEU A 10 -0.25 -4.78 2.67
CA LEU A 10 -1.31 -5.43 1.91
C LEU A 10 -0.77 -6.58 1.06
N THR A 11 -1.67 -7.50 0.76
CA THR A 11 -1.57 -8.40 -0.39
C THR A 11 -2.43 -7.80 -1.53
N VAL A 12 -1.86 -7.70 -2.73
CA VAL A 12 -2.49 -7.08 -3.90
C VAL A 12 -3.64 -7.95 -4.38
N GLU A 13 -4.87 -7.49 -4.21
CA GLU A 13 -6.09 -8.18 -4.66
C GLU A 13 -6.44 -7.80 -6.11
N GLU A 14 -6.36 -6.51 -6.43
CA GLU A 14 -6.53 -5.97 -7.78
C GLU A 14 -5.53 -4.83 -8.04
N ARG A 15 -5.38 -4.46 -9.31
CA ARG A 15 -4.48 -3.38 -9.72
C ARG A 15 -4.90 -2.67 -10.99
N PHE A 16 -4.78 -1.34 -10.98
CA PHE A 16 -5.26 -0.45 -12.04
C PHE A 16 -4.11 0.43 -12.51
N GLN A 17 -3.85 0.45 -13.82
CA GLN A 17 -2.84 1.34 -14.39
C GLN A 17 -3.55 2.65 -14.74
N THR A 18 -3.01 3.75 -14.26
CA THR A 18 -3.47 5.09 -14.60
C THR A 18 -2.31 5.90 -15.15
N SER A 19 -2.57 6.79 -16.10
CA SER A 19 -1.52 7.60 -16.74
C SER A 19 -0.89 8.61 -15.78
N ASP A 20 -1.66 9.11 -14.82
CA ASP A 20 -1.26 10.26 -13.99
C ASP A 20 -0.73 9.85 -12.60
N ILE A 21 -1.15 8.68 -12.09
CA ILE A 21 -0.83 8.20 -10.73
C ILE A 21 0.02 6.90 -10.79
N GLY A 22 0.10 6.26 -11.96
CA GLY A 22 0.76 4.97 -12.15
C GLY A 22 -0.09 3.80 -11.71
N LEU A 23 0.55 2.77 -11.15
CA LEU A 23 -0.12 1.52 -10.78
C LEU A 23 -0.77 1.64 -9.40
N ILE A 24 -2.09 1.72 -9.35
CA ILE A 24 -2.89 1.71 -8.13
C ILE A 24 -3.13 0.28 -7.67
N LEU A 25 -2.97 0.03 -6.37
CA LEU A 25 -3.16 -1.27 -5.73
C LEU A 25 -4.40 -1.29 -4.84
N THR A 26 -5.05 -2.44 -4.75
CA THR A 26 -6.09 -2.72 -3.74
C THR A 26 -5.65 -3.88 -2.84
N PRO A 27 -6.11 -3.94 -1.57
CA PRO A 27 -7.14 -3.10 -0.94
C PRO A 27 -6.69 -1.66 -0.62
N ASP A 28 -7.69 -0.80 -0.40
CA ASP A 28 -7.54 0.57 0.10
C ASP A 28 -7.82 0.65 1.61
N PHE A 29 -7.40 1.74 2.28
CA PHE A 29 -7.49 1.87 3.74
C PHE A 29 -8.32 3.08 4.18
N PRO A 30 -8.95 3.04 5.38
CA PRO A 30 -9.61 4.22 5.92
C PRO A 30 -8.58 5.31 6.22
N VAL A 31 -8.97 6.57 6.00
CA VAL A 31 -8.18 7.72 6.43
C VAL A 31 -8.28 7.86 7.94
N ARG A 32 -7.13 8.00 8.61
CA ARG A 32 -7.06 8.30 10.04
C ARG A 32 -6.88 9.79 10.28
N ASP A 33 -7.26 10.25 11.47
CA ASP A 33 -7.10 11.65 11.86
C ASP A 33 -5.66 12.11 11.74
N GLY A 34 -5.46 13.28 11.10
CA GLY A 34 -4.15 13.86 10.89
C GLY A 34 -3.32 13.21 9.77
N TRP A 35 -3.92 12.35 8.93
CA TRP A 35 -3.23 11.74 7.79
C TRP A 35 -2.58 12.78 6.88
N LYS A 36 -1.36 12.47 6.45
CA LYS A 36 -0.61 13.21 5.43
C LYS A 36 -0.18 12.23 4.36
N ASN A 37 -0.24 12.66 3.11
CA ASN A 37 0.27 11.84 2.01
C ASN A 37 1.76 11.58 2.23
N VAL A 38 2.19 10.34 1.99
CA VAL A 38 3.57 9.92 2.16
C VAL A 38 4.08 9.26 0.90
N GLU A 39 5.35 9.51 0.60
CA GLU A 39 6.12 8.81 -0.41
C GLU A 39 7.28 8.06 0.27
N GLU A 40 7.44 6.77 -0.02
CA GLU A 40 8.46 5.91 0.58
C GLU A 40 8.93 4.84 -0.44
N GLN A 41 10.13 4.30 -0.24
CA GLN A 41 10.58 3.07 -0.90
C GLN A 41 9.98 1.85 -0.19
N VAL A 42 9.20 1.06 -0.91
CA VAL A 42 8.56 -0.17 -0.40
C VAL A 42 9.16 -1.39 -1.07
N VAL A 43 9.07 -2.53 -0.42
CA VAL A 43 9.46 -3.81 -1.00
C VAL A 43 8.21 -4.55 -1.46
N VAL A 44 8.13 -4.85 -2.75
CA VAL A 44 7.09 -5.72 -3.30
C VAL A 44 7.65 -7.13 -3.44
N VAL A 45 6.97 -8.09 -2.83
CA VAL A 45 7.27 -9.52 -2.94
C VAL A 45 6.23 -10.15 -3.85
N THR A 46 6.63 -10.52 -5.06
CA THR A 46 5.75 -11.21 -6.03
C THR A 46 5.31 -12.58 -5.51
N PRO A 47 4.25 -13.20 -6.09
CA PRO A 47 3.80 -14.54 -5.69
C PRO A 47 4.87 -15.63 -5.83
N VAL A 48 5.82 -15.45 -6.76
CA VAL A 48 6.94 -16.37 -6.97
C VAL A 48 8.12 -16.10 -6.02
N GLY A 49 7.98 -15.14 -5.10
CA GLY A 49 8.98 -14.79 -4.09
C GLY A 49 10.04 -13.78 -4.55
N GLN A 50 10.02 -13.34 -5.81
CA GLN A 50 10.91 -12.27 -6.28
C GLN A 50 10.59 -10.97 -5.55
N LYS A 51 11.63 -10.25 -5.15
CA LYS A 51 11.53 -8.99 -4.42
C LYS A 51 12.02 -7.85 -5.28
N ILE A 52 11.26 -6.74 -5.29
CA ILE A 52 11.64 -5.50 -5.96
C ILE A 52 11.44 -4.34 -4.99
N THR A 53 12.36 -3.39 -4.99
CA THR A 53 12.25 -2.14 -4.21
C THR A 53 11.78 -1.04 -5.15
N VAL A 54 10.68 -0.41 -4.81
CA VAL A 54 10.00 0.55 -5.69
C VAL A 54 9.47 1.73 -4.90
N ARG A 55 9.37 2.89 -5.55
CA ARG A 55 8.75 4.07 -4.97
C ARG A 55 7.24 3.86 -4.89
N ALA A 56 6.68 4.03 -3.70
CA ALA A 56 5.25 4.04 -3.46
C ALA A 56 4.78 5.39 -2.95
N GLN A 57 3.59 5.77 -3.38
CA GLN A 57 2.85 6.91 -2.84
C GLN A 57 1.60 6.38 -2.15
N LEU A 58 1.50 6.65 -0.84
CA LEU A 58 0.31 6.43 -0.04
C LEU A 58 -0.41 7.77 0.10
N HIS A 59 -1.48 7.94 -0.67
CA HIS A 59 -2.16 9.23 -0.76
C HIS A 59 -3.66 9.08 -0.55
N MET A 60 -4.24 10.13 0.01
CA MET A 60 -5.68 10.21 0.23
C MET A 60 -6.39 10.48 -1.10
N MET A 61 -7.37 9.64 -1.42
CA MET A 61 -8.26 9.80 -2.57
C MET A 61 -9.72 9.92 -2.11
N HIS A 62 -10.48 10.74 -2.83
CA HIS A 62 -11.93 10.86 -2.66
C HIS A 62 -12.66 10.02 -3.71
N PHE A 63 -13.31 8.94 -3.30
CA PHE A 63 -14.14 8.12 -4.18
C PHE A 63 -15.51 8.78 -4.39
N LYS A 64 -15.97 8.82 -5.65
CA LYS A 64 -17.26 9.40 -6.04
C LYS A 64 -18.27 8.26 -6.23
N PHE A 65 -19.33 8.25 -5.42
CA PHE A 65 -20.37 7.21 -5.43
C PHE A 65 -21.69 7.66 -6.07
N GLY A 66 -21.65 8.64 -6.99
CA GLY A 66 -22.84 9.16 -7.67
C GLY A 66 -23.68 10.11 -6.81
N VAL A 67 -24.92 10.37 -7.25
CA VAL A 67 -25.78 11.47 -6.75
C VAL A 67 -26.45 11.14 -5.40
N ALA A 68 -26.67 9.86 -5.09
CA ALA A 68 -27.33 9.43 -3.86
C ALA A 68 -26.58 8.26 -3.21
N PRO A 69 -25.40 8.51 -2.62
CA PRO A 69 -24.62 7.45 -2.00
C PRO A 69 -25.35 6.87 -0.78
N THR A 70 -25.20 5.56 -0.55
CA THR A 70 -25.62 4.92 0.69
C THR A 70 -24.76 5.41 1.86
N GLU A 71 -25.18 5.13 3.09
CA GLU A 71 -24.38 5.48 4.28
C GLU A 71 -23.00 4.80 4.27
N GLU A 72 -22.96 3.53 3.86
CA GLU A 72 -21.71 2.77 3.74
C GLU A 72 -20.78 3.36 2.65
N GLN A 73 -21.35 3.82 1.54
CA GLN A 73 -20.59 4.53 0.52
C GLN A 73 -20.04 5.86 1.05
N ARG A 74 -20.81 6.61 1.84
CA ARG A 74 -20.33 7.83 2.49
C ARG A 74 -19.16 7.57 3.43
N LYS A 75 -19.19 6.49 4.21
CA LYS A 75 -18.07 6.08 5.09
C LYS A 75 -16.81 5.69 4.30
N ARG A 76 -16.95 5.27 3.04
CA ARG A 76 -15.83 4.94 2.14
C ARG A 76 -15.36 6.08 1.25
N THR A 77 -15.86 7.30 1.46
CA THR A 77 -15.55 8.45 0.58
C THR A 77 -14.06 8.78 0.54
N TRP A 78 -13.42 8.84 1.71
CA TRP A 78 -12.00 9.17 1.82
C TRP A 78 -11.21 7.92 2.17
N ARG A 79 -10.29 7.53 1.28
CA ARG A 79 -9.45 6.33 1.44
C ARG A 79 -7.98 6.66 1.21
N VAL A 80 -7.10 5.99 1.93
CA VAL A 80 -5.67 5.95 1.61
C VAL A 80 -5.48 4.86 0.57
N VAL A 81 -4.92 5.26 -0.56
CA VAL A 81 -4.64 4.40 -1.71
C VAL A 81 -3.13 4.29 -1.88
N VAL A 82 -2.66 3.08 -2.16
CA VAL A 82 -1.26 2.82 -2.51
C VAL A 82 -1.12 2.86 -4.02
N SER A 83 -0.17 3.64 -4.50
CA SER A 83 0.19 3.69 -5.91
C SER A 83 1.70 3.56 -6.10
N LEU A 84 2.10 2.92 -7.19
CA LEU A 84 3.47 2.71 -7.59
C LEU A 84 3.69 3.44 -8.93
N PRO A 85 4.23 4.67 -8.93
CA PRO A 85 4.24 5.49 -10.13
C PRO A 85 5.18 4.98 -11.23
N ASP A 86 6.24 4.28 -10.83
CA ASP A 86 7.37 3.93 -11.72
C ASP A 86 7.32 2.48 -12.20
N VAL A 87 6.20 1.78 -12.00
CA VAL A 87 6.03 0.38 -12.38
C VAL A 87 4.72 0.11 -13.11
N ASP A 88 4.71 -0.98 -13.85
CA ASP A 88 3.55 -1.46 -14.58
C ASP A 88 2.91 -2.69 -13.92
N LYS A 89 1.75 -3.09 -14.46
CA LYS A 89 1.00 -4.27 -14.02
C LYS A 89 1.77 -5.59 -14.14
N ALA A 90 2.78 -5.70 -15.00
CA ALA A 90 3.52 -6.94 -15.20
C ALA A 90 4.54 -7.15 -14.07
N ALA A 91 5.14 -6.07 -13.58
CA ALA A 91 6.09 -6.10 -12.46
C ALA A 91 5.44 -6.48 -11.12
N VAL A 92 4.15 -6.19 -10.95
CA VAL A 92 3.40 -6.44 -9.70
C VAL A 92 2.16 -7.28 -9.98
N PRO A 93 2.26 -8.62 -10.04
CA PRO A 93 1.10 -9.50 -10.20
C PRO A 93 0.13 -9.42 -9.01
N VAL A 94 -1.14 -9.80 -9.23
CA VAL A 94 -2.09 -10.08 -8.13
C VAL A 94 -1.51 -11.18 -7.24
N GLY A 95 -1.72 -11.03 -5.92
CA GLY A 95 -1.11 -11.86 -4.88
C GLY A 95 0.28 -11.39 -4.43
N SER A 96 0.83 -10.31 -5.01
CA SER A 96 2.06 -9.71 -4.50
C SER A 96 1.83 -9.09 -3.12
N ARG A 97 2.83 -9.15 -2.25
CA ARG A 97 2.80 -8.52 -0.92
C ARG A 97 3.58 -7.22 -0.94
N VAL A 98 3.03 -6.15 -0.38
CA VAL A 98 3.71 -4.87 -0.23
C VAL A 98 4.18 -4.73 1.20
N LEU A 99 5.50 -4.62 1.39
CA LEU A 99 6.13 -4.45 2.69
C LEU A 99 6.60 -3.01 2.86
N VAL A 100 6.27 -2.41 4.01
CA VAL A 100 6.54 -1.00 4.32
C VAL A 100 7.29 -0.86 5.64
N SER A 101 7.80 0.34 5.92
CA SER A 101 8.41 0.64 7.20
C SER A 101 7.42 0.53 8.37
N PRO A 102 7.89 0.30 9.61
CA PRO A 102 7.02 0.19 10.78
C PRO A 102 6.20 1.47 11.03
N ALA A 103 6.76 2.63 10.65
CA ALA A 103 6.11 3.92 10.76
C ALA A 103 4.88 4.01 9.85
N ILE A 104 5.01 3.60 8.59
CA ILE A 104 3.90 3.59 7.63
C ILE A 104 2.85 2.56 8.01
N HIS A 105 3.28 1.35 8.37
CA HIS A 105 2.35 0.30 8.82
C HIS A 105 1.47 0.81 9.97
N ARG A 106 2.08 1.44 10.99
CA ARG A 106 1.33 2.03 12.11
C ARG A 106 0.44 3.19 11.68
N ALA A 107 0.91 4.04 10.78
CA ALA A 107 0.13 5.19 10.31
C ALA A 107 -1.13 4.76 9.54
N VAL A 108 -1.07 3.66 8.80
CA VAL A 108 -2.20 3.15 8.00
C VAL A 108 -3.10 2.22 8.82
N LEU A 109 -2.53 1.17 9.43
CA LEU A 109 -3.26 0.10 10.09
C LEU A 109 -3.47 0.32 11.59
N GLY A 110 -2.81 1.30 12.19
CA GLY A 110 -2.84 1.52 13.63
C GLY A 110 -1.89 0.60 14.38
N SER A 111 -1.74 0.88 15.66
CA SER A 111 -0.84 0.15 16.55
C SER A 111 -1.47 -1.14 17.05
N ASP A 112 -1.39 -2.19 16.22
CA ASP A 112 -1.29 -3.59 16.66
C ASP A 112 -0.24 -4.26 15.75
N LEU A 113 1.01 -4.31 16.23
CA LEU A 113 2.15 -4.83 15.49
C LEU A 113 2.33 -6.32 15.80
N GLU A 114 1.88 -7.20 14.91
CA GLU A 114 2.46 -8.54 14.78
C GLU A 114 3.51 -8.48 13.66
N PRO A 115 4.81 -8.73 13.94
CA PRO A 115 5.83 -8.74 12.89
C PRO A 115 5.56 -9.84 11.86
N CYS A 116 5.78 -9.50 10.58
CA CYS A 116 5.74 -10.47 9.50
C CYS A 116 6.74 -11.60 9.81
N ARG A 117 6.26 -12.85 9.88
CA ARG A 117 7.06 -14.03 10.29
C ARG A 117 8.25 -14.33 9.36
N ASP A 118 8.30 -13.70 8.20
CA ASP A 118 9.38 -13.85 7.23
C ASP A 118 10.29 -12.63 7.30
N GLY A 119 11.31 -12.69 8.16
CA GLY A 119 12.31 -11.63 8.31
C GLY A 119 12.95 -11.26 6.98
N TYR A 120 12.70 -10.04 6.50
CA TYR A 120 13.46 -9.44 5.41
C TYR A 120 14.74 -8.85 5.98
N THR A 121 15.89 -9.47 5.70
CA THR A 121 17.20 -8.86 5.92
C THR A 121 17.76 -8.44 4.56
N ASP A 122 17.91 -7.13 4.36
CA ASP A 122 18.66 -6.57 3.23
C ASP A 122 20.15 -6.85 3.47
N SER A 123 20.73 -7.76 2.69
CA SER A 123 22.17 -8.06 2.73
C SER A 123 22.86 -7.15 1.71
N LYS A 124 23.47 -6.08 2.19
CA LYS A 124 24.63 -5.47 1.53
C LYS A 124 25.91 -6.07 2.10
#